data_AF-A0A3D2S653-F1
#
_entry.id   AF-A0A3D2S653-F1
#
_cell.length_a   1.000
_cell.length_b   1.000
_cell.length_c   1.000
_cell.angle_alpha   90.00
_cell.angle_beta   90.00
_cell.angle_gamma   90.00
#
_symmetry.space_group_name_H-M   'P 1'
#
loop_
_entity.id
_entity.type
_entity.pdbx_description
1 polymer ?
#
loop_
_entity_poly.entity_id
_entity_poly.type
_entity_poly.pdbx_seq_one_letter_code
_entity_poly.pdbx_strand_id
1 'polypeptide(L)'
;MEAFEIKGGAPLSGSIVPQGAKNEALQILCAVLLTGETVEISNIPDIRDVNLLIDLLGDLGVEVNRVSRDTCIFKAANVDIDFLQSAAFKEKSRRLRGSVRSEEHT
;
A
#
# COMPACT_ATOMS: atom_id res chain seq x y z
N MET A 1 18.80 12.78 5.26
CA MET A 1 19.35 11.55 4.68
C MET A 1 19.50 10.58 5.84
N GLU A 2 18.73 9.49 5.83
CA GLU A 2 18.82 8.45 6.85
C GLU A 2 19.71 7.33 6.31
N ALA A 3 20.58 6.78 7.15
CA ALA A 3 21.50 5.71 6.77
C ALA A 3 21.53 4.66 7.87
N PHE A 4 21.60 3.39 7.47
CA PHE A 4 21.81 2.28 8.39
C PHE A 4 23.29 1.89 8.37
N GLU A 5 23.95 1.93 9.53
CA GLU A 5 25.29 1.37 9.71
C GLU A 5 25.16 -0.10 10.14
N ILE A 6 25.63 -1.03 9.31
CA ILE A 6 25.61 -2.47 9.62
C ILE A 6 26.99 -2.89 10.10
N LYS A 7 27.06 -3.38 11.34
CA LYS A 7 28.27 -3.98 11.93
C LYS A 7 28.16 -5.50 11.85
N GLY A 8 28.95 -6.12 10.99
CA GLY A 8 28.99 -7.58 10.84
C GLY A 8 29.67 -8.30 12.01
N GLY A 9 29.79 -9.63 11.90
CA GLY A 9 30.54 -10.47 12.85
C GLY A 9 29.69 -11.30 13.82
N ALA A 10 28.37 -11.13 13.81
CA ALA A 10 27.43 -11.95 14.59
C ALA A 10 26.57 -12.83 13.67
N PRO A 11 26.52 -14.17 13.87
CA PRO A 11 25.58 -15.01 13.16
C PRO A 11 24.14 -14.67 13.58
N LEU A 12 23.23 -14.62 12.61
CA LEU A 12 21.80 -14.41 12.89
C LEU A 12 21.20 -15.65 13.56
N SER A 13 20.37 -15.43 14.58
CA SER A 13 19.61 -16.48 15.27
C SER A 13 18.22 -15.95 15.63
N GLY A 14 17.18 -16.75 15.43
CA GLY A 14 15.80 -16.39 15.72
C GLY A 14 14.83 -16.80 14.60
N SER A 15 13.59 -16.33 14.70
CA SER A 15 12.55 -16.50 13.68
C SER A 15 11.92 -15.14 13.34
N ILE A 16 11.50 -15.00 12.09
CA ILE A 16 10.72 -13.85 11.63
C ILE A 16 9.41 -14.37 11.02
N VAL A 17 8.34 -13.61 11.18
CA VAL A 17 7.10 -13.85 10.44
C VAL A 17 7.10 -12.90 9.25
N PRO A 18 7.12 -13.40 8.00
CA PRO A 18 7.06 -12.54 6.83
C PRO A 18 5.70 -11.83 6.79
N GLN A 19 5.71 -10.54 6.46
CA GLN A 19 4.48 -9.82 6.12
C GLN A 19 3.99 -10.25 4.74
N GLY A 20 2.73 -9.93 4.42
CA GLY A 20 2.18 -10.12 3.08
C GLY A 20 3.07 -9.49 2.00
N ALA A 21 3.07 -10.11 0.82
CA ALA A 21 3.94 -9.69 -0.26
C ALA A 21 3.45 -8.37 -0.90
N LYS A 22 4.40 -7.46 -1.15
CA LYS A 22 4.11 -6.09 -1.60
C LYS A 22 3.25 -6.05 -2.86
N ASN A 23 3.60 -6.83 -3.88
CA ASN A 23 2.98 -6.73 -5.20
C ASN A 23 1.55 -7.29 -5.19
N GLU A 24 1.33 -8.36 -4.44
CA GLU A 24 0.05 -8.97 -4.17
C GLU A 24 -0.84 -8.00 -3.39
N ALA A 25 -0.30 -7.33 -2.36
CA ALA A 25 -1.04 -6.31 -1.62
C ALA A 25 -1.46 -5.13 -2.52
N LEU A 26 -0.57 -4.63 -3.38
CA LEU A 26 -0.91 -3.56 -4.32
C LEU A 26 -2.05 -3.96 -5.29
N GLN A 27 -2.03 -5.19 -5.79
CA GLN A 27 -3.09 -5.69 -6.69
C GLN A 27 -4.42 -5.86 -5.98
N ILE A 28 -4.42 -6.47 -4.79
CA ILE A 28 -5.66 -6.73 -4.02
C ILE A 28 -6.27 -5.41 -3.54
N LEU A 29 -5.45 -4.42 -3.16
CA LEU A 29 -5.94 -3.09 -2.79
C LEU A 29 -6.68 -2.40 -3.93
N CYS A 30 -6.25 -2.56 -5.19
CA CYS A 30 -7.01 -2.05 -6.33
C CYS A 30 -8.35 -2.77 -6.53
N ALA A 31 -8.44 -4.06 -6.16
CA ALA A 31 -9.65 -4.86 -6.33
C ALA A 31 -10.81 -4.38 -5.45
N VAL A 32 -10.56 -3.62 -4.38
CA VAL A 32 -11.63 -3.05 -3.52
C VAL A 32 -12.54 -2.08 -4.28
N LEU A 33 -12.07 -1.52 -5.40
CA LEU A 33 -12.86 -0.64 -6.27
C LEU A 33 -13.88 -1.39 -7.13
N LEU A 34 -13.81 -2.73 -7.18
CA LEU A 34 -14.70 -3.55 -8.00
C LEU A 34 -16.07 -3.81 -7.34
N THR A 35 -16.26 -3.42 -6.09
CA THR A 35 -17.51 -3.59 -5.34
C THR A 35 -17.80 -2.41 -4.42
N GLY A 36 -19.07 -2.07 -4.26
CA GLY A 36 -19.52 -1.09 -3.26
C GLY A 36 -19.72 -1.70 -1.86
N GLU A 37 -19.58 -3.01 -1.72
CA GLU A 37 -19.66 -3.71 -0.43
C GLU A 37 -18.40 -3.48 0.41
N THR A 38 -18.52 -3.76 1.72
CA THR A 38 -17.39 -3.68 2.63
C THR A 38 -16.42 -4.83 2.38
N VAL A 39 -15.14 -4.52 2.22
CA VAL A 39 -14.04 -5.49 2.02
C VAL A 39 -13.04 -5.35 3.14
N GLU A 40 -12.77 -6.44 3.87
CA GLU A 40 -11.69 -6.51 4.85
C GLU A 40 -10.49 -7.24 4.25
N ILE A 41 -9.31 -6.62 4.33
CA ILE A 41 -8.05 -7.22 3.90
C ILE A 41 -7.10 -7.25 5.08
N SER A 42 -6.63 -8.45 5.43
CA SER A 42 -5.63 -8.71 6.46
C SER A 42 -4.27 -9.07 5.86
N ASN A 43 -3.23 -9.10 6.70
CA ASN A 43 -1.85 -9.36 6.30
C ASN A 43 -1.30 -8.37 5.25
N ILE A 44 -1.74 -7.11 5.31
CA ILE A 44 -1.22 -6.02 4.49
C ILE A 44 0.17 -5.61 5.03
N PRO A 45 1.22 -5.54 4.20
CA PRO A 45 2.53 -5.08 4.66
C PRO A 45 2.51 -3.59 4.98
N ASP A 46 3.07 -3.23 6.12
CA ASP A 46 3.17 -1.85 6.60
C ASP A 46 4.42 -1.17 5.99
N ILE A 47 4.35 -0.92 4.69
CA ILE A 47 5.42 -0.34 3.88
C ILE A 47 4.91 0.84 3.08
N ARG A 48 5.83 1.75 2.73
CA ARG A 48 5.52 3.05 2.14
C ARG A 48 4.61 2.98 0.92
N ASP A 49 4.85 2.04 0.01
CA ASP A 49 4.11 1.98 -1.26
C ASP A 49 2.66 1.53 -1.06
N VAL A 50 2.46 0.57 -0.17
CA VAL A 50 1.14 0.07 0.21
C VAL A 50 0.35 1.12 0.98
N ASN A 51 0.99 1.80 1.94
CA ASN A 51 0.35 2.90 2.66
C ASN A 51 0.01 4.08 1.72
N LEU A 52 0.87 4.41 0.75
CA LEU A 52 0.59 5.44 -0.25
C LEU A 52 -0.61 5.08 -1.14
N LEU A 53 -0.77 3.80 -1.52
CA LEU A 53 -1.92 3.36 -2.29
C LEU A 53 -3.21 3.42 -1.46
N ILE A 54 -3.16 3.02 -0.19
CA ILE A 54 -4.29 3.15 0.74
C ILE A 54 -4.73 4.61 0.87
N ASP A 55 -3.78 5.53 1.04
CA ASP A 55 -4.07 6.97 1.08
C ASP A 55 -4.68 7.48 -0.24
N LEU A 56 -4.18 6.99 -1.39
CA LEU A 56 -4.71 7.36 -2.70
C LEU A 56 -6.14 6.86 -2.91
N LEU A 57 -6.48 5.67 -2.41
CA LEU A 57 -7.84 5.14 -2.42
C LEU A 57 -8.76 6.01 -1.54
N GLY A 58 -8.28 6.45 -0.38
CA GLY A 58 -8.99 7.40 0.48
C GLY A 58 -9.30 8.72 -0.22
N ASP A 59 -8.32 9.31 -0.91
CA ASP A 59 -8.53 10.53 -1.70
C ASP A 59 -9.54 10.35 -2.84
N LEU A 60 -9.64 9.13 -3.38
CA LEU A 60 -10.60 8.75 -4.42
C LEU A 60 -12.02 8.57 -3.85
N GLY A 61 -12.25 8.78 -2.55
CA GLY A 61 -13.56 8.64 -1.91
C GLY A 61 -13.87 7.23 -1.40
N VAL A 62 -12.90 6.31 -1.38
CA VAL A 62 -13.06 5.03 -0.69
C VAL A 62 -13.01 5.28 0.82
N GLU A 63 -14.00 4.80 1.55
CA GLU A 63 -13.95 4.81 3.01
C GLU A 63 -12.89 3.80 3.48
N VAL A 64 -11.89 4.25 4.22
CA VAL A 64 -10.80 3.41 4.74
C VAL A 64 -10.81 3.43 6.26
N ASN A 65 -10.86 2.25 6.89
CA ASN A 65 -10.72 2.07 8.32
C ASN A 65 -9.60 1.07 8.62
N ARG A 66 -8.49 1.55 9.20
CA ARG A 66 -7.37 0.69 9.60
C ARG A 66 -7.59 0.19 11.04
N VAL A 67 -7.93 -1.09 11.16
CA VAL A 67 -8.27 -1.75 12.43
C VAL A 67 -7.02 -2.18 13.20
N SER A 68 -5.99 -2.62 12.48
CA SER A 68 -4.69 -3.01 13.03
C SER A 68 -3.56 -2.56 12.09
N ARG A 69 -2.30 -2.84 12.48
CA ARG A 69 -1.13 -2.52 11.65
C ARG A 69 -1.18 -3.16 10.25
N ASP A 70 -1.78 -4.34 10.15
CA ASP A 70 -1.80 -5.21 8.98
C ASP A 70 -3.21 -5.48 8.43
N THR A 71 -4.26 -4.90 9.02
CA THR A 71 -5.65 -5.10 8.59
C THR A 71 -6.35 -3.78 8.33
N CYS A 72 -6.94 -3.65 7.15
CA CYS A 72 -7.75 -2.50 6.74
C CYS A 72 -9.10 -2.95 6.19
N ILE A 73 -10.13 -2.16 6.47
CA ILE A 73 -11.48 -2.30 5.94
C ILE A 73 -11.71 -1.17 4.93
N PHE A 74 -12.25 -1.52 3.78
CA PHE A 74 -12.51 -0.62 2.66
C PHE A 74 -13.98 -0.67 2.28
N LYS A 75 -14.53 0.47 1.85
CA LYS A 75 -15.86 0.53 1.23
C LYS A 75 -15.88 1.58 0.12
N ALA A 76 -16.01 1.11 -1.13
CA ALA A 76 -15.97 1.95 -2.32
C ALA A 76 -17.38 2.33 -2.82
N ALA A 77 -18.23 2.83 -1.92
CA ALA A 77 -19.62 3.16 -2.25
C ALA A 77 -19.78 4.50 -3.01
N ASN A 78 -18.86 5.44 -2.81
CA ASN A 78 -18.95 6.81 -3.34
C ASN A 78 -17.62 7.26 -3.97
N VAL A 79 -17.14 6.52 -4.97
CA VAL A 79 -15.87 6.80 -5.64
C VAL A 79 -15.97 8.08 -6.48
N ASP A 80 -15.08 9.04 -6.22
CA ASP A 80 -14.91 10.27 -6.99
C ASP A 80 -14.02 10.02 -8.21
N ILE A 81 -14.64 9.87 -9.38
CA ILE A 81 -13.93 9.64 -10.63
C ILE A 81 -13.25 10.93 -11.14
N ASP A 82 -13.77 12.11 -10.80
CA ASP A 82 -13.21 13.39 -11.24
C ASP A 82 -11.84 13.65 -10.57
N PHE A 83 -11.62 13.09 -9.38
CA PHE A 83 -10.32 13.12 -8.71
C PHE A 83 -9.18 12.58 -9.58
N LEU A 84 -9.44 11.63 -10.49
CA LEU A 84 -8.44 11.08 -11.41
C LEU A 84 -7.79 12.13 -12.33
N GLN A 85 -8.50 13.24 -12.59
CA GLN A 85 -7.98 14.34 -13.40
C GLN A 85 -7.17 15.36 -12.60
N SER A 86 -7.22 15.28 -11.26
CA SER A 86 -6.59 16.24 -10.36
C SER A 86 -5.06 16.21 -10.43
N ALA A 87 -4.44 17.34 -10.10
CA ALA A 87 -2.99 17.42 -9.95
C ALA A 87 -2.48 16.54 -8.79
N ALA A 88 -3.28 16.40 -7.72
CA ALA A 88 -2.97 15.57 -6.57
C ALA A 88 -2.85 14.09 -6.95
N PHE A 89 -3.81 13.56 -7.72
CA PHE A 89 -3.76 12.20 -8.24
C PHE A 89 -2.53 11.96 -9.11
N LYS A 90 -2.20 12.91 -10.01
CA LYS A 90 -1.02 12.81 -10.88
C LYS A 90 0.29 12.75 -10.08
N GLU A 91 0.43 13.55 -9.03
CA GLU A 91 1.64 13.55 -8.21
C GLU A 91 1.76 12.29 -7.33
N LYS A 92 0.67 11.87 -6.67
CA LYS A 92 0.67 10.64 -5.85
C LYS A 92 0.90 9.38 -6.70
N SER A 93 0.24 9.27 -7.85
CA SER A 93 0.42 8.13 -8.78
C SER A 93 1.82 8.07 -9.39
N ARG A 94 2.48 9.22 -9.65
CA ARG A 94 3.87 9.25 -10.11
C ARG A 94 4.83 8.65 -9.08
N ARG A 95 4.63 8.94 -7.79
CA ARG A 95 5.43 8.38 -6.70
C ARG A 95 5.25 6.87 -6.59
N LEU A 96 4.01 6.39 -6.66
CA LEU A 96 3.70 4.96 -6.63
C LEU A 96 4.35 4.21 -7.81
N ARG A 97 4.31 4.78 -9.02
CA ARG A 97 4.94 4.20 -10.22
C ARG A 97 6.47 4.09 -10.10
N GLY A 98 7.11 5.04 -9.42
CA GLY A 98 8.56 5.01 -9.17
C GLY A 98 8.97 3.81 -8.31
N SER A 99 8.15 3.44 -7.34
CA SER A 99 8.40 2.32 -6.43
C SER A 99 8.21 0.93 -7.03
N VAL A 100 7.40 0.81 -8.09
CA VAL A 100 7.23 -0.45 -8.82
C VAL A 100 8.43 -0.71 -9.75
N ARG A 101 8.97 0.34 -10.40
CA ARG A 101 10.09 0.21 -11.36
C ARG A 101 11.44 -0.09 -10.70
N SER A 102 11.62 0.22 -9.41
CA SER A 102 12.90 0.02 -8.73
C SER A 102 13.28 -1.46 -8.52
N GLU A 103 12.38 -2.41 -8.80
CA GLU A 103 12.64 -3.85 -8.62
C GLU A 103 12.66 -4.65 -9.92
N GLU A 104 12.31 -4.06 -11.07
CA GLU A 104 12.36 -4.73 -12.38
C GLU A 104 13.77 -4.74 -13.00
N HIS A 105 14.73 -4.09 -12.35
CA HIS A 105 16.15 -4.09 -12.71
C HIS A 105 17.00 -4.75 -11.62
N THR A 106 16.75 -6.02 -11.34
CA THR A 106 17.67 -6.91 -10.63
C THR A 106 17.54 -8.32 -11.16
#